data_AF-A0ABD1U116-F1
#
_entry.id   AF-A0ABD1U116-F1
#
_cell.length_a   1.000
_cell.length_b   1.000
_cell.length_c   1.000
_cell.angle_alpha   90.00
_cell.angle_beta   90.00
_cell.angle_gamma   90.00
#
_symmetry.space_group_name_H-M   'P 1'
#
loop_
_entity.id
_entity.type
_entity.pdbx_description
1 polymer ?
#
loop_
_entity_poly.entity_id
_entity_poly.type
_entity_poly.pdbx_seq_one_letter_code
_entity_poly.pdbx_strand_id
1 'polypeptide(L)'
;MMGCLDETGSLEYGQVFVQFSGAGRRRFYEDFHSLYDNKSDDYNYIVKGMVAVAKNPCLHPGDVRKLVAVDVPALRHMVDCVVFPQKGRRPHPNECSGSDLDGDIYFVCWDPDLIPPKQSLPMDYTPAPSTQQDHDVTIDLLAY
;
A
#
# COMPACT_ATOMS: atom_id res chain seq x y z
N MET A 1 4.23 -1.77 -4.97
CA MET A 1 3.28 -2.90 -5.00
C MET A 1 1.90 -2.35 -5.32
N MET A 2 1.11 -3.03 -6.14
CA MET A 2 -0.27 -2.60 -6.42
C MET A 2 -1.13 -2.71 -5.15
N GLY A 3 -2.02 -1.76 -4.92
CA GLY A 3 -2.98 -1.81 -3.82
C GLY A 3 -4.18 -2.71 -4.14
N CYS A 4 -4.60 -3.54 -3.19
CA CYS A 4 -5.80 -4.37 -3.30
C CYS A 4 -6.64 -4.28 -2.03
N LEU A 5 -7.92 -4.61 -2.13
CA LEU A 5 -8.83 -4.69 -0.99
C LEU A 5 -8.90 -6.12 -0.45
N ASP A 6 -8.96 -6.27 0.86
CA ASP A 6 -9.31 -7.55 1.50
C ASP A 6 -10.81 -7.83 1.40
N GLU A 7 -11.20 -8.54 0.34
CA GLU A 7 -12.58 -9.00 0.13
C GLU A 7 -13.02 -10.07 1.14
N THR A 8 -12.10 -10.72 1.84
CA THR A 8 -12.42 -11.74 2.85
C THR A 8 -12.85 -11.13 4.18
N GLY A 9 -12.46 -9.88 4.45
CA GLY A 9 -12.75 -9.19 5.70
C GLY A 9 -11.98 -9.76 6.90
N SER A 10 -10.83 -10.38 6.65
CA SER A 10 -9.97 -10.98 7.67
C SER A 10 -9.07 -9.94 8.36
N LEU A 11 -8.59 -8.94 7.63
CA LEU A 11 -7.71 -7.90 8.15
C LEU A 11 -8.46 -6.90 9.03
N GLU A 12 -7.84 -6.52 10.14
CA GLU A 12 -8.31 -5.43 11.00
C GLU A 12 -7.72 -4.07 10.56
N TYR A 13 -8.35 -2.99 11.00
CA TYR A 13 -7.82 -1.65 10.76
C TYR A 13 -6.41 -1.50 11.38
N GLY A 14 -5.47 -0.96 10.61
CA GLY A 14 -4.06 -0.90 10.94
C GLY A 14 -3.24 -2.10 10.47
N GLN A 15 -3.88 -3.15 9.93
CA GLN A 15 -3.19 -4.32 9.37
C GLN A 15 -3.13 -4.27 7.85
N VAL A 16 -2.14 -4.95 7.28
CA VAL A 16 -2.04 -5.25 5.85
C VAL A 16 -1.58 -6.68 5.64
N PHE A 17 -1.83 -7.23 4.46
CA PHE A 17 -1.18 -8.46 4.00
C PHE A 17 -0.25 -8.12 2.83
N VAL A 18 0.99 -8.62 2.90
CA VAL A 18 2.01 -8.38 1.88
C VAL A 18 2.77 -9.68 1.62
N GLN A 19 2.76 -10.12 0.37
CA GLN A 19 3.50 -11.27 -0.10
C GLN A 19 4.13 -10.93 -1.45
N PHE A 20 5.38 -11.34 -1.66
CA PHE A 20 6.08 -11.14 -2.93
C PHE A 20 6.72 -12.43 -3.44
N SER A 21 6.83 -12.53 -4.76
CA SER A 21 7.43 -13.68 -5.45
C SER A 21 8.96 -13.71 -5.29
N GLY A 22 9.53 -14.91 -5.15
CA GLY A 22 10.98 -15.11 -5.02
C GLY A 22 11.76 -15.05 -6.34
N ALA A 23 11.07 -15.06 -7.47
CA ALA A 23 11.65 -15.10 -8.81
C ALA A 23 12.37 -13.78 -9.14
N GLY A 24 13.70 -13.77 -9.02
CA GLY A 24 14.50 -12.59 -9.40
C GLY A 24 15.65 -12.23 -8.46
N ARG A 25 15.94 -13.03 -7.41
CA ARG A 25 17.11 -12.89 -6.53
C ARG A 25 18.47 -13.10 -7.23
N ARG A 26 18.70 -12.54 -8.43
CA ARG A 26 20.06 -12.28 -8.91
C ARG A 26 20.51 -10.91 -8.39
N ARG A 27 21.37 -10.94 -7.36
CA ARG A 27 22.46 -9.96 -7.11
C ARG A 27 22.23 -8.67 -6.29
N PHE A 28 21.27 -8.58 -5.36
CA PHE A 28 21.28 -7.45 -4.40
C PHE A 28 21.21 -7.81 -2.92
N TYR A 29 20.93 -9.07 -2.56
CA TYR A 29 20.65 -9.51 -1.18
C TYR A 29 21.55 -10.67 -0.72
N GLU A 30 22.77 -10.81 -1.27
CA GLU A 30 23.66 -11.91 -0.87
C GLU A 30 24.35 -11.71 0.51
N ASP A 31 24.26 -10.54 1.14
CA ASP A 31 25.04 -10.25 2.36
C ASP A 31 24.33 -10.50 3.71
N PHE A 32 23.08 -11.01 3.76
CA PHE A 32 22.43 -11.27 5.06
C PHE A 32 21.81 -12.67 5.27
N HIS A 33 21.81 -13.57 4.27
CA HIS A 33 21.26 -14.91 4.49
C HIS A 33 21.89 -15.99 3.61
N SER A 34 23.23 -16.10 3.66
CA SER A 34 24.01 -17.12 2.94
C SER A 34 24.36 -18.33 3.82
N LEU A 35 23.37 -18.95 4.48
CA LEU A 35 23.49 -20.30 5.03
C LEU A 35 22.08 -20.90 5.09
N TYR A 36 21.81 -21.97 4.35
CA TYR A 36 20.49 -22.61 4.17
C TYR A 36 19.58 -21.91 3.12
N ASP A 37 19.77 -22.22 1.84
CA ASP A 37 18.98 -23.29 1.21
C ASP A 37 19.41 -23.47 -0.25
N ASN A 38 19.98 -24.64 -0.56
CA ASN A 38 20.33 -25.06 -1.91
C ASN A 38 19.14 -25.84 -2.50
N LYS A 39 18.00 -25.18 -2.72
CA LYS A 39 16.92 -25.70 -3.54
C LYS A 39 16.25 -24.61 -4.36
N SER A 40 16.21 -24.88 -5.66
CA SER A 40 15.48 -24.17 -6.69
C SER A 40 13.97 -24.36 -6.51
N ASP A 41 13.36 -23.72 -5.52
CA ASP A 41 11.90 -23.66 -5.38
C ASP A 41 11.46 -22.19 -5.36
N ASP A 42 10.45 -21.90 -6.17
CA ASP A 42 9.84 -20.61 -6.39
C ASP A 42 8.97 -20.22 -5.17
N TYR A 43 9.62 -19.93 -4.03
CA TYR A 43 8.91 -19.62 -2.79
C TYR A 43 8.50 -18.14 -2.74
N ASN A 44 7.22 -17.91 -2.42
CA ASN A 44 6.73 -16.58 -2.07
C ASN A 44 7.13 -16.25 -0.62
N TYR A 45 7.55 -15.00 -0.39
CA TYR A 45 7.86 -14.51 0.95
C TYR A 45 6.71 -13.67 1.49
N ILE A 46 6.26 -13.98 2.71
CA ILE A 46 5.22 -13.23 3.42
C ILE A 46 5.88 -12.30 4.43
N VAL A 47 5.62 -11.00 4.30
CA VAL A 47 6.12 -9.98 5.24
C VAL A 47 5.32 -10.03 6.54
N LYS A 48 6.00 -9.94 7.69
CA LYS A 48 5.36 -9.88 9.01
C LYS A 48 5.98 -8.76 9.84
N GLY A 49 5.16 -8.11 10.66
CA GLY A 49 5.61 -7.04 11.57
C GLY A 49 5.34 -5.64 11.03
N MET A 50 6.02 -4.65 11.60
CA MET A 50 5.80 -3.25 11.24
C MET A 50 6.25 -2.97 9.80
N VAL A 51 5.44 -2.22 9.07
CA VAL A 51 5.74 -1.75 7.72
C VAL A 51 5.41 -0.28 7.56
N ALA A 52 6.20 0.44 6.76
CA ALA A 52 5.88 1.75 6.25
C ALA A 52 5.24 1.61 4.86
N VAL A 53 4.08 2.26 4.67
CA VAL A 53 3.33 2.29 3.42
C VAL A 53 3.12 3.74 3.01
N ALA A 54 3.38 4.07 1.75
CA ALA A 54 3.17 5.41 1.21
C ALA A 54 2.82 5.36 -0.28
N LYS A 55 2.13 6.40 -0.76
CA LYS A 55 1.91 6.66 -2.19
C LYS A 55 2.72 7.89 -2.60
N ASN A 56 3.32 7.86 -3.79
CA ASN A 56 3.97 9.02 -4.39
C ASN A 56 2.96 9.75 -5.30
N PRO A 57 2.84 11.09 -5.23
CA PRO A 57 3.54 12.04 -4.34
C PRO A 57 3.10 11.95 -2.88
N CYS A 58 4.06 12.11 -1.97
CA CYS A 58 3.87 12.15 -0.52
C CYS A 58 4.12 13.59 -0.06
N LEU A 59 3.06 14.37 0.18
CA LEU A 59 3.13 15.82 0.38
C LEU A 59 3.00 16.21 1.86
N HIS A 60 2.44 15.33 2.68
CA HIS A 60 2.27 15.53 4.11
C HIS A 60 2.94 14.37 4.89
N PRO A 61 3.58 14.63 6.04
CA PRO A 61 4.21 13.56 6.84
C PRO A 61 3.25 12.46 7.29
N GLY A 62 1.94 12.75 7.33
CA GLY A 62 0.89 11.78 7.64
C GLY A 62 0.56 10.80 6.51
N ASP A 63 1.04 11.07 5.29
CA ASP A 63 0.82 10.22 4.11
C ASP A 63 1.66 8.94 4.16
N VAL A 64 2.71 8.94 4.99
CA VAL A 64 3.45 7.72 5.33
C VAL A 64 2.75 7.04 6.51
N ARG A 65 2.22 5.86 6.25
CA ARG A 65 1.49 5.05 7.22
C ARG A 65 2.36 3.93 7.78
N LYS A 66 2.45 3.86 9.09
CA LYS A 66 2.96 2.72 9.85
C LYS A 66 1.80 1.74 10.07
N LEU A 67 1.88 0.59 9.43
CA LEU A 67 0.88 -0.49 9.50
C LEU A 67 1.56 -1.78 9.98
N VAL A 68 0.77 -2.81 10.28
CA VAL A 68 1.27 -4.13 10.69
C VAL A 68 0.98 -5.16 9.61
N ALA A 69 2.02 -5.69 8.99
CA ALA A 69 1.91 -6.83 8.10
C ALA A 69 1.64 -8.11 8.91
N VAL A 70 0.55 -8.80 8.59
CA VAL A 70 0.11 -10.03 9.26
C VAL A 70 -0.10 -11.15 8.23
N ASP A 71 0.19 -12.38 8.64
CA ASP A 71 -0.03 -13.56 7.81
C ASP A 71 -1.47 -14.05 7.97
N VAL A 72 -2.22 -13.96 6.87
CA VAL A 72 -3.63 -14.38 6.79
C VAL A 72 -3.73 -15.52 5.79
N PRO A 73 -4.03 -16.75 6.21
CA PRO A 73 -4.11 -17.90 5.30
C PRO A 73 -5.06 -17.69 4.11
N ALA A 74 -6.19 -17.00 4.33
CA ALA A 74 -7.16 -16.68 3.30
C ALA A 74 -6.60 -15.76 2.19
N LEU A 75 -5.56 -14.98 2.47
CA LEU A 75 -4.97 -14.00 1.55
C LEU A 75 -3.67 -14.49 0.89
N ARG A 76 -3.17 -15.69 1.18
CA ARG A 76 -1.89 -16.20 0.63
C ARG A 76 -1.86 -16.38 -0.89
N HIS A 77 -3.02 -16.37 -1.52
CA HIS A 77 -3.15 -16.37 -2.98
C HIS A 77 -2.84 -14.99 -3.60
N MET A 78 -2.87 -13.92 -2.81
CA MET A 78 -2.51 -12.57 -3.22
C MET A 78 -0.98 -12.45 -3.22
N VAL A 79 -0.40 -12.16 -4.37
CA VAL A 79 1.07 -12.06 -4.56
C VAL A 79 1.40 -10.75 -5.26
N ASP A 80 2.55 -10.15 -4.92
CA ASP A 80 3.10 -8.93 -5.52
C ASP A 80 2.19 -7.69 -5.38
N CYS A 81 1.30 -7.72 -4.39
CA CYS A 81 0.40 -6.62 -4.01
C CYS A 81 0.43 -6.38 -2.49
N VAL A 82 -0.04 -5.20 -2.09
CA VAL A 82 -0.37 -4.89 -0.70
C VAL A 82 -1.89 -4.91 -0.56
N VAL A 83 -2.38 -5.75 0.36
CA VAL A 83 -3.82 -5.90 0.61
C VAL A 83 -4.19 -5.10 1.85
N PHE A 84 -5.12 -4.17 1.66
CA PHE A 84 -5.64 -3.27 2.68
C PHE A 84 -6.95 -3.79 3.29
N PRO A 85 -7.23 -3.49 4.56
CA PRO A 85 -8.45 -3.90 5.23
C PRO A 85 -9.64 -3.12 4.69
N GLN A 86 -10.79 -3.78 4.54
CA GLN A 86 -12.08 -3.09 4.32
C GLN A 86 -12.66 -2.49 5.61
N LYS A 87 -12.12 -2.88 6.78
CA LYS A 87 -12.55 -2.39 8.09
C LYS A 87 -11.81 -1.10 8.47
N GLY A 88 -12.50 -0.22 9.18
CA GLY A 88 -11.89 0.97 9.77
C GLY A 88 -12.73 2.22 9.63
N ARG A 89 -12.23 3.32 10.20
CA ARG A 89 -12.90 4.63 10.14
C ARG A 89 -12.62 5.39 8.84
N ARG A 90 -11.48 5.10 8.21
CA ARG A 90 -11.01 5.73 6.98
C ARG A 90 -10.17 4.70 6.21
N PRO A 91 -10.32 4.56 4.89
CA PRO A 91 -9.48 3.63 4.12
C PRO A 91 -8.00 4.03 4.19
N HIS A 92 -7.10 3.08 4.46
CA HIS A 92 -5.66 3.34 4.43
C HIS A 92 -5.14 3.85 3.07
N PRO A 93 -5.65 3.40 1.91
CA PRO A 93 -5.39 4.04 0.62
C PRO A 93 -5.58 5.55 0.67
N ASN A 94 -6.73 6.01 1.18
CA ASN A 94 -7.05 7.42 1.27
C ASN A 94 -6.19 8.17 2.31
N GLU A 95 -5.68 7.47 3.33
CA GLU A 95 -4.70 8.04 4.27
C GLU A 95 -3.31 8.23 3.63
N CYS A 96 -3.02 7.52 2.55
CA CYS A 96 -1.78 7.62 1.77
C CYS A 96 -1.97 8.60 0.60
N SER A 97 -1.90 9.91 0.84
CA SER A 97 -1.99 10.91 -0.23
C SER A 97 -3.31 10.89 -1.03
N GLY A 98 -4.43 10.58 -0.35
CA GLY A 98 -5.76 10.56 -0.97
C GLY A 98 -5.95 9.46 -2.01
N SER A 99 -5.10 8.42 -2.00
CA SER A 99 -5.15 7.29 -2.93
C SER A 99 -6.48 6.54 -2.90
N ASP A 100 -6.73 5.78 -3.96
CA ASP A 100 -7.74 4.74 -4.01
C ASP A 100 -7.11 3.40 -4.48
N LEU A 101 -7.93 2.52 -5.04
CA LEU A 101 -7.56 1.17 -5.47
C LEU A 101 -7.88 0.94 -6.96
N ASP A 102 -7.77 1.97 -7.80
CA ASP A 102 -8.03 1.91 -9.25
C ASP A 102 -6.82 1.47 -10.10
N GLY A 103 -5.67 1.20 -9.46
CA GLY A 103 -4.38 0.92 -10.11
C GLY A 103 -3.17 1.51 -9.39
N ASP A 104 -3.41 2.24 -8.30
CA ASP A 104 -2.37 2.87 -7.49
C ASP A 104 -1.27 1.92 -7.00
N ILE A 105 -0.03 2.42 -7.08
CA ILE A 105 1.18 1.71 -6.63
C ILE A 105 1.71 2.33 -5.35
N TYR A 106 1.93 1.48 -4.36
CA TYR A 106 2.40 1.84 -3.03
C TYR A 106 3.87 1.45 -2.85
N PHE A 107 4.63 2.33 -2.22
CA PHE A 107 5.88 1.99 -1.56
C PHE A 107 5.56 1.22 -0.28
N VAL A 108 6.18 0.06 -0.09
CA VAL A 108 6.02 -0.78 1.11
C VAL A 108 7.41 -1.17 1.59
N CYS A 109 7.74 -0.86 2.83
CA CYS A 109 9.05 -1.10 3.41
C CYS A 109 8.94 -1.71 4.81
N TRP A 110 9.72 -2.74 5.07
CA TRP A 110 9.82 -3.43 6.37
C TRP A 110 11.21 -3.28 7.01
N ASP A 111 12.05 -2.38 6.47
CA ASP A 111 13.33 -2.04 7.08
C ASP A 111 13.09 -1.18 8.34
N PRO A 112 13.54 -1.62 9.53
CA PRO A 112 13.35 -0.88 10.77
C PRO A 112 13.87 0.56 10.74
N ASP A 113 14.94 0.83 9.99
CA ASP A 113 15.56 2.16 9.93
C ASP A 113 14.77 3.14 9.04
N LEU A 114 13.98 2.61 8.11
CA LEU A 114 13.12 3.39 7.21
C LEU A 114 11.68 3.52 7.72
N ILE A 115 11.32 2.76 8.76
CA ILE A 115 10.02 2.89 9.42
C ILE A 115 10.05 4.13 10.33
N PRO A 116 9.19 5.14 10.09
CA PRO A 116 9.24 6.38 10.86
C PRO A 116 8.98 6.10 12.34
N PRO A 117 9.76 6.66 13.28
CA PRO A 117 9.62 6.34 14.71
C PRO A 117 8.26 6.79 15.26
N LYS A 118 7.72 7.89 14.74
CA LYS A 118 6.40 8.44 15.09
C LYS A 118 5.52 8.52 13.86
N GLN A 119 4.21 8.34 14.04
CA GLN A 119 3.21 8.51 12.99
C GLN A 119 2.46 9.83 13.16
N SER A 120 2.44 10.63 12.09
CA SER A 120 1.59 11.82 12.00
C SER A 120 0.16 11.44 11.61
N LEU A 121 -0.80 12.30 11.93
CA LEU A 121 -2.17 12.12 11.46
C LEU A 121 -2.22 12.32 9.94
N PRO A 122 -3.00 11.50 9.21
CA PRO A 122 -3.11 11.63 7.75
C PRO A 122 -3.79 12.94 7.38
N MET A 123 -3.36 13.55 6.27
CA MET A 123 -3.98 14.77 5.74
C MET A 123 -5.43 14.49 5.33
N ASP A 124 -6.32 15.48 5.45
CA ASP A 124 -7.68 15.39 4.93
C ASP A 124 -7.65 15.73 3.43
N TYR A 125 -8.02 14.74 2.61
CA TYR A 125 -8.07 14.85 1.16
C TYR A 125 -9.50 15.03 0.64
N THR A 126 -10.42 15.47 1.50
CA THR A 126 -11.77 15.83 1.07
C THR A 126 -11.67 16.99 0.06
N PRO A 127 -12.16 16.80 -1.19
CA PRO A 127 -12.08 17.84 -2.21
C PRO A 127 -12.96 19.03 -1.83
N ALA A 128 -12.61 20.20 -2.34
CA ALA A 128 -13.48 21.37 -2.23
C ALA A 128 -14.85 21.08 -2.90
N PRO A 129 -15.94 21.65 -2.37
CA PRO A 129 -17.25 21.51 -3.00
C PRO A 129 -17.19 21.94 -4.47
N SER A 130 -17.80 21.15 -5.36
CA SER A 130 -17.91 21.52 -6.77
C SER A 130 -18.78 22.77 -6.91
N THR A 131 -18.27 23.79 -7.58
CA THR A 131 -19.11 24.91 -8.04
C THR A 131 -20.00 24.41 -9.17
N GLN A 132 -21.31 24.33 -8.95
CA GLN A 132 -22.23 24.05 -10.03
C GLN A 132 -22.35 25.29 -10.92
N GLN A 133 -22.11 25.13 -12.21
CA GLN A 133 -22.35 26.17 -13.20
C GLN A 133 -23.81 26.07 -13.66
N ASP A 134 -24.52 27.20 -13.64
CA ASP A 134 -25.95 27.33 -14.04
C ASP A 134 -26.17 27.24 -15.57
N HIS A 135 -25.20 26.72 -16.31
CA HIS A 135 -25.21 26.66 -17.77
C HIS A 135 -24.77 25.29 -18.26
N ASP A 136 -25.43 24.81 -19.31
CA ASP A 136 -25.06 23.56 -19.97
C ASP A 136 -23.64 23.65 -20.55
N VAL A 137 -22.83 22.64 -20.28
CA VAL A 137 -21.48 22.52 -20.82
C VAL A 137 -21.58 22.17 -22.31
N THR A 138 -21.38 23.15 -23.19
CA THR A 138 -21.26 22.92 -24.65
C THR A 138 -19.80 22.69 -25.04
N ILE A 139 -19.57 21.83 -26.05
CA ILE A 139 -18.23 21.40 -26.52
C ILE A 139 -17.35 22.59 -26.95
N ASP A 140 -17.97 23.71 -27.34
CA ASP A 140 -17.27 24.93 -27.79
C ASP A 140 -16.48 25.66 -26.68
N LEU A 141 -16.65 25.29 -25.40
CA LEU A 141 -15.99 25.94 -24.26
C LEU A 141 -14.60 25.35 -23.90
N LEU A 142 -14.13 24.33 -24.62
CA LEU A 142 -12.87 23.62 -24.30
C LEU A 142 -11.68 24.01 -25.19
N ALA A 143 -11.78 25.07 -26.00
CA ALA A 143 -10.68 25.57 -26.81
C ALA A 143 -10.10 26.87 -26.24
N TYR A 144 -9.02 26.75 -25.46
CA TYR A 144 -8.00 27.77 -25.28
C TYR A 144 -6.61 27.15 -25.42
#